data_AF-A0A820UR13-F1
#
_entry.id   AF-A0A820UR13-F1
#
_cell.length_a   1.000
_cell.length_b   1.000
_cell.length_c   1.000
_cell.angle_alpha   90.00
_cell.angle_beta   90.00
_cell.angle_gamma   90.00
#
_symmetry.space_group_name_H-M   'P 1'
#
loop_
_entity.id
_entity.type
_entity.pdbx_description
1 polymer ?
#
loop_
_entity_poly.entity_id
_entity_poly.type
_entity_poly.pdbx_seq_one_letter_code
_entity_poly.pdbx_strand_id
1 'polypeptide(L)'
;MSNIESLNLHFTIDNQTTFIDGEHIYNEIIVHMSQLQTFNFCFCTFIQLDYLVHHLSKDDILQTFSNIMCQQVDCMINYRRYDVKYHVFSLPLLFDYLPFIDNIFPNIIFNHVIRLIVDDEIPFKHEFFMRIAWSFPLLKELHVFNLMPQSSISNKLNSNDNQLHSTIIEYPYEGKIASDEHCFISDHDTVKKIFCLDHHDRWNPTTQQIQRNKEHLCMDTDGNNLKLEKCYTEKKSQKWI
;
A
#
# COMPACT_ATOMS: atom_id res chain seq x y z
N MET A 1 -26.66 6.85 31.27
CA MET A 1 -26.15 5.98 30.20
C MET A 1 -26.58 6.58 28.88
N SER A 2 -25.67 6.67 27.92
CA SER A 2 -25.89 7.35 26.64
C SER A 2 -26.80 6.51 25.73
N ASN A 3 -27.84 7.11 25.13
CA ASN A 3 -28.71 6.45 24.14
C ASN A 3 -28.14 6.52 22.71
N ILE A 4 -26.81 6.42 22.59
CA ILE A 4 -26.16 6.49 21.28
C ILE A 4 -26.23 5.13 20.60
N GLU A 5 -26.92 5.07 19.47
CA GLU A 5 -27.00 3.87 18.63
C GLU A 5 -25.88 3.78 17.59
N SER A 6 -25.29 4.92 17.20
CA SER A 6 -24.22 4.99 16.21
C SER A 6 -23.14 5.99 16.61
N LEU A 7 -21.88 5.58 16.53
CA LEU A 7 -20.72 6.40 16.84
C LEU A 7 -19.66 6.28 15.75
N ASN A 8 -19.27 7.43 15.19
CA ASN A 8 -18.10 7.57 14.32
C ASN A 8 -17.01 8.30 15.11
N LEU A 9 -15.90 7.63 15.38
CA LEU A 9 -14.85 8.16 16.23
C LEU A 9 -13.53 8.27 15.48
N HIS A 10 -13.02 9.50 15.36
CA HIS A 10 -11.69 9.76 14.80
C HIS A 10 -10.85 10.50 15.82
N PHE A 11 -9.67 9.95 16.14
CA PHE A 11 -8.74 10.57 17.07
C PHE A 11 -7.30 10.20 16.74
N THR A 12 -6.38 10.98 17.30
CA THR A 12 -4.94 10.75 17.19
C THR A 12 -4.36 10.82 18.58
N ILE A 13 -3.49 9.86 18.93
CA ILE A 13 -2.80 9.85 20.21
C ILE A 13 -1.29 9.86 19.99
N ASP A 14 -0.65 10.87 20.57
CA ASP A 14 0.79 11.03 20.58
C ASP A 14 1.40 10.55 21.91
N ASN A 15 2.68 10.20 21.88
CA ASN A 15 3.47 9.82 23.07
C ASN A 15 2.91 8.64 23.86
N GLN A 16 2.33 7.66 23.16
CA GLN A 16 1.93 6.42 23.78
C GLN A 16 3.15 5.52 24.03
N THR A 17 3.17 4.87 25.19
CA THR A 17 4.13 3.79 25.46
C THR A 17 3.65 2.44 24.91
N THR A 18 2.35 2.33 24.60
CA THR A 18 1.71 1.07 24.21
C THR A 18 0.72 1.28 23.07
N PHE A 19 0.58 0.25 22.23
CA PHE A 19 -0.42 0.21 21.17
C PHE A 19 -1.83 0.12 21.76
N ILE A 20 -2.80 0.78 21.12
CA ILE A 20 -4.22 0.71 21.48
C ILE A 20 -4.83 -0.45 20.71
N ASP A 21 -5.02 -1.56 21.40
CA ASP A 21 -5.59 -2.77 20.84
C ASP A 21 -7.13 -2.78 20.89
N GLY A 22 -7.72 -3.79 20.25
CA GLY A 22 -9.17 -3.95 20.24
C GLY A 22 -9.78 -4.23 21.62
N GLU A 23 -9.03 -4.85 22.54
CA GLU A 23 -9.51 -5.09 23.91
C GLU A 23 -9.66 -3.77 24.67
N HIS A 24 -8.69 -2.86 24.53
CA HIS A 24 -8.76 -1.52 25.11
C HIS A 24 -9.97 -0.74 24.61
N ILE A 25 -10.19 -0.72 23.29
CA ILE A 25 -11.37 -0.07 22.68
C ILE A 25 -12.68 -0.68 23.19
N TYR A 26 -12.73 -2.01 23.32
CA TYR A 26 -13.91 -2.69 23.84
C TYR A 26 -14.20 -2.27 25.29
N ASN A 27 -13.19 -2.31 26.16
CA ASN A 27 -13.33 -2.02 27.58
C ASN A 27 -13.65 -0.55 27.86
N GLU A 28 -13.04 0.38 27.13
CA GLU A 28 -13.19 1.82 27.40
C GLU A 28 -14.40 2.45 26.70
N ILE A 29 -14.89 1.86 25.61
CA ILE A 29 -15.96 2.45 24.79
C ILE A 29 -17.16 1.52 24.71
N ILE A 30 -16.96 0.32 24.15
CA ILE A 30 -18.07 -0.55 23.76
C ILE A 30 -18.88 -1.02 24.97
N VAL A 31 -18.21 -1.46 26.05
CA VAL A 31 -18.88 -1.98 27.25
C VAL A 31 -19.75 -0.93 27.94
N HIS A 32 -19.42 0.35 27.77
CA HIS A 32 -20.13 1.48 28.37
C HIS A 32 -21.25 2.05 27.47
N MET A 33 -21.33 1.61 26.21
CA MET A 33 -22.34 2.04 25.24
C MET A 33 -23.23 0.87 24.82
N SER A 34 -24.02 0.35 25.75
CA SER A 34 -24.83 -0.87 25.56
C SER A 34 -25.90 -0.78 24.46
N GLN A 35 -26.23 0.41 23.98
CA GLN A 35 -27.17 0.62 22.87
C GLN A 35 -26.46 0.81 21.52
N LEU A 36 -25.13 0.79 21.50
CA LEU A 36 -24.34 1.02 20.30
C LEU A 36 -24.50 -0.16 19.33
N GLN A 37 -25.11 0.11 18.18
CA GLN A 37 -25.30 -0.85 17.10
C GLN A 37 -24.24 -0.69 16.02
N THR A 38 -23.76 0.54 15.81
CA THR A 38 -22.73 0.84 14.81
C THR A 38 -21.59 1.60 15.45
N PHE A 39 -20.39 1.09 15.28
CA PHE A 39 -19.16 1.75 15.69
C PHE A 39 -18.20 1.78 14.52
N ASN A 40 -17.92 2.97 14.01
CA ASN A 40 -16.87 3.19 13.02
C ASN A 40 -15.77 3.99 13.67
N PHE A 41 -14.54 3.63 13.38
CA PHE A 41 -13.40 4.31 13.95
C PHE A 41 -12.26 4.44 12.96
N CYS A 42 -11.44 5.45 13.18
CA CYS A 42 -10.16 5.63 12.54
C CYS A 42 -9.27 6.28 13.60
N PHE A 43 -8.17 5.65 13.96
CA PHE A 43 -7.24 6.27 14.88
C PHE A 43 -5.80 6.08 14.45
N CYS A 44 -4.98 7.04 14.86
CA CYS A 44 -3.55 7.04 14.66
C CYS A 44 -2.86 7.08 16.02
N THR A 45 -1.93 6.16 16.25
CA THR A 45 -1.11 6.13 17.47
C THR A 45 0.36 6.25 17.10
N PHE A 46 1.08 7.15 17.76
CA PHE A 46 2.52 7.31 17.64
C PHE A 46 3.22 6.76 18.88
N ILE A 47 4.12 5.79 18.67
CA ILE A 47 4.89 5.13 19.73
C ILE A 47 6.38 5.35 19.44
N GLN A 48 7.12 5.92 20.39
CA GLN A 48 8.58 6.05 20.24
C GLN A 48 9.23 4.67 20.25
N LEU A 49 10.24 4.46 19.39
CA LEU A 49 10.94 3.17 19.27
C LEU A 49 11.53 2.70 20.60
N ASP A 50 11.97 3.62 21.45
CA ASP A 50 12.54 3.32 22.78
C ASP A 50 11.51 2.66 23.73
N TYR A 51 10.22 2.80 23.46
CA TYR A 51 9.14 2.16 24.21
C TYR A 51 8.57 0.91 23.56
N LEU A 52 8.98 0.58 22.32
CA LEU A 52 8.50 -0.61 21.64
C LEU A 52 9.12 -1.87 22.22
N VAL A 53 8.33 -2.59 23.01
CA VAL A 53 8.70 -3.89 23.56
C VAL A 53 8.77 -4.94 22.43
N HIS A 54 7.84 -4.88 21.47
CA HIS A 54 7.75 -5.81 20.34
C HIS A 54 7.27 -5.10 19.06
N HIS A 55 7.83 -5.48 17.91
CA HIS A 55 7.33 -5.06 16.61
C HIS A 55 6.05 -5.84 16.26
N LEU A 56 4.90 -5.17 16.28
CA LEU A 56 3.64 -5.77 15.87
C LEU A 56 3.57 -5.87 14.34
N SER A 57 3.21 -7.04 13.84
CA SER A 57 2.82 -7.22 12.44
C SER A 57 1.39 -6.73 12.22
N LYS A 58 1.01 -6.61 10.94
CA LYS A 58 -0.38 -6.32 10.57
C LYS A 58 -1.34 -7.38 11.13
N ASP A 59 -0.99 -8.65 11.02
CA ASP A 59 -1.83 -9.75 11.50
C ASP A 59 -2.01 -9.72 13.02
N ASP A 60 -0.94 -9.40 13.76
CA ASP A 60 -1.02 -9.24 15.23
C ASP A 60 -2.01 -8.15 15.61
N ILE A 61 -1.95 -6.99 14.94
CA ILE A 61 -2.88 -5.88 15.17
C ILE A 61 -4.31 -6.31 14.88
N LEU A 62 -4.56 -6.83 13.67
CA LEU A 62 -5.90 -7.22 13.23
C LEU A 62 -6.52 -8.29 14.13
N GLN A 63 -5.70 -9.20 14.65
CA GLN A 63 -6.17 -10.23 15.59
C GLN A 63 -6.79 -9.61 16.84
N THR A 64 -6.26 -8.50 17.36
CA THR A 64 -6.82 -7.82 18.54
C THR A 64 -8.22 -7.25 18.30
N PHE A 65 -8.57 -6.95 17.05
CA PHE A 65 -9.88 -6.39 16.67
C PHE A 65 -10.91 -7.45 16.25
N SER A 66 -10.53 -8.73 16.26
CA SER A 66 -11.38 -9.85 15.80
C SER A 66 -12.73 -9.98 16.53
N ASN A 67 -12.82 -9.48 17.77
CA ASN A 67 -14.01 -9.60 18.62
C ASN A 67 -14.80 -8.29 18.77
N ILE A 68 -14.44 -7.22 18.06
CA ILE A 68 -15.19 -5.97 18.11
C ILE A 68 -16.40 -6.06 17.16
N MET A 69 -17.50 -5.39 17.50
CA MET A 69 -18.75 -5.32 16.71
C MET A 69 -18.61 -4.61 15.33
N CYS A 70 -17.39 -4.42 14.82
CA CYS A 70 -17.12 -3.76 13.55
C CYS A 70 -17.10 -4.79 12.40
N GLN A 71 -17.62 -4.41 11.23
CA GLN A 71 -17.76 -5.32 10.09
C GLN A 71 -16.40 -5.85 9.61
N GLN A 72 -15.42 -4.95 9.44
CA GLN A 72 -14.04 -5.27 9.06
C GLN A 72 -13.11 -4.17 9.58
N VAL A 73 -11.89 -4.54 9.96
CA VAL A 73 -10.83 -3.60 10.40
C VAL A 73 -9.63 -3.80 9.49
N ASP A 74 -8.95 -2.71 9.15
CA ASP A 74 -7.64 -2.74 8.50
C ASP A 74 -6.70 -1.77 9.21
N CYS A 75 -5.41 -1.89 8.94
CA CYS A 75 -4.38 -1.01 9.48
C CYS A 75 -3.25 -0.71 8.50
N MET A 76 -2.59 0.42 8.73
CA MET A 76 -1.31 0.79 8.15
C MET A 76 -0.27 0.91 9.26
N ILE A 77 0.93 0.39 9.03
CA ILE A 77 2.04 0.45 9.99
C ILE A 77 3.20 1.16 9.30
N ASN A 78 3.64 2.27 9.88
CA ASN A 78 4.79 3.01 9.39
C ASN A 78 5.90 2.98 10.43
N TYR A 79 7.03 2.38 10.07
CA TYR A 79 8.26 2.39 10.86
C TYR A 79 9.15 3.54 10.42
N ARG A 80 9.33 4.53 11.31
CA ARG A 80 10.23 5.66 11.12
C ARG A 80 11.49 5.50 11.92
N ARG A 81 12.42 6.44 11.77
CA ARG A 81 13.71 6.41 12.48
C ARG A 81 13.58 6.49 14.00
N TYR A 82 12.54 7.14 14.52
CA TYR A 82 12.38 7.43 15.95
C TYR A 82 11.06 6.94 16.55
N ASP A 83 10.09 6.61 15.70
CA ASP A 83 8.78 6.18 16.13
C ASP A 83 8.18 5.14 15.18
N VAL A 84 7.09 4.54 15.64
CA VAL A 84 6.21 3.72 14.82
C VAL A 84 4.83 4.32 14.91
N LYS A 85 4.21 4.48 13.75
CA LYS A 85 2.84 4.93 13.61
C LYS A 85 1.96 3.74 13.27
N TYR A 86 0.88 3.61 14.02
CA TYR A 86 -0.19 2.66 13.77
C TYR A 86 -1.44 3.41 13.40
N HIS A 87 -1.90 3.23 12.17
CA HIS A 87 -3.22 3.68 11.71
C HIS A 87 -4.14 2.49 11.69
N VAL A 88 -5.23 2.53 12.45
CA VAL A 88 -6.22 1.44 12.50
C VAL A 88 -7.60 2.02 12.25
N PHE A 89 -8.36 1.38 11.37
CA PHE A 89 -9.66 1.89 10.95
C PHE A 89 -10.64 0.80 10.56
N SER A 90 -11.93 1.11 10.74
CA SER A 90 -13.03 0.31 10.24
C SER A 90 -13.19 0.46 8.72
N LEU A 91 -13.54 -0.64 8.05
CA LEU A 91 -13.90 -0.66 6.63
C LEU A 91 -15.41 -0.78 6.43
N PRO A 92 -16.00 -0.07 5.43
CA PRO A 92 -15.35 0.97 4.62
C PRO A 92 -15.01 2.21 5.46
N LEU A 93 -13.93 2.91 5.10
CA LEU A 93 -13.58 4.17 5.78
C LEU A 93 -14.61 5.25 5.44
N LEU A 94 -15.31 5.75 6.48
CA LEU A 94 -16.40 6.74 6.34
C LEU A 94 -15.97 8.18 6.63
N PHE A 95 -14.70 8.40 6.93
CA PHE A 95 -14.18 9.71 7.31
C PHE A 95 -13.74 10.52 6.09
N ASP A 96 -13.97 11.83 6.16
CA ASP A 96 -13.62 12.80 5.11
C ASP A 96 -12.14 13.23 5.18
N TYR A 97 -11.46 12.83 6.25
CA TYR A 97 -10.11 13.23 6.59
C TYR A 97 -9.28 12.02 7.02
N LEU A 98 -8.13 11.84 6.38
CA LEU A 98 -7.15 10.81 6.72
C LEU A 98 -5.78 11.46 6.94
N PRO A 99 -5.35 11.65 8.20
CA PRO A 99 -4.14 12.39 8.49
C PRO A 99 -2.92 11.50 8.65
N PHE A 100 -1.77 12.01 8.21
CA PHE A 100 -0.47 11.45 8.50
C PHE A 100 -0.31 9.99 8.06
N ILE A 101 -0.64 9.64 6.82
CA ILE A 101 -0.21 8.35 6.24
C ILE A 101 1.16 8.51 5.56
N ASP A 102 1.80 7.42 5.17
CA ASP A 102 3.03 7.45 4.38
C ASP A 102 2.80 7.17 2.90
N ASN A 103 3.88 6.99 2.14
CA ASN A 103 3.80 6.64 0.72
C ASN A 103 3.41 5.16 0.45
N ILE A 104 3.26 4.34 1.50
CA ILE A 104 2.98 2.88 1.46
C ILE A 104 1.62 2.61 2.15
N PHE A 105 0.54 3.03 1.49
CA PHE A 105 -0.81 2.67 1.91
C PHE A 105 -1.35 1.43 1.17
N PRO A 106 -2.25 0.65 1.80
CA PRO A 106 -2.89 -0.51 1.18
C PRO A 106 -3.64 -0.13 -0.10
N ASN A 107 -3.80 -1.12 -0.97
CA ASN A 107 -4.59 -1.01 -2.20
C ASN A 107 -6.10 -1.00 -1.90
N ILE A 108 -6.54 0.04 -1.19
CA ILE A 108 -7.93 0.33 -0.82
C ILE A 108 -8.36 1.61 -1.51
N ILE A 109 -9.63 1.67 -1.90
CA ILE A 109 -10.27 2.89 -2.41
C ILE A 109 -10.97 3.59 -1.25
N PHE A 110 -10.46 4.76 -0.88
CA PHE A 110 -10.97 5.62 0.18
C PHE A 110 -12.00 6.61 -0.38
N ASN A 111 -13.19 6.09 -0.70
CA ASN A 111 -14.25 6.85 -1.38
C ASN A 111 -14.82 8.05 -0.62
N HIS A 112 -14.54 8.19 0.69
CA HIS A 112 -15.06 9.31 1.49
C HIS A 112 -14.01 10.38 1.78
N VAL A 113 -12.72 10.09 1.61
CA VAL A 113 -11.63 10.98 2.00
C VAL A 113 -11.49 12.11 0.99
N ILE A 114 -11.69 13.33 1.45
CA ILE A 114 -11.53 14.57 0.67
C ILE A 114 -10.29 15.37 1.10
N ARG A 115 -9.77 15.11 2.30
CA ARG A 115 -8.59 15.76 2.88
C ARG A 115 -7.57 14.70 3.31
N LEU A 116 -6.36 14.79 2.78
CA LEU A 116 -5.29 13.83 3.03
C LEU A 116 -4.03 14.55 3.46
N ILE A 117 -3.43 14.06 4.55
CA ILE A 117 -2.08 14.44 4.94
C ILE A 117 -1.18 13.23 4.78
N VAL A 118 -0.11 13.40 4.00
CA VAL A 118 0.93 12.39 3.84
C VAL A 118 2.23 12.94 4.40
N ASP A 119 2.86 12.18 5.28
CA ASP A 119 4.13 12.50 5.90
C ASP A 119 5.10 11.31 5.79
N ASP A 120 6.23 11.56 5.12
CA ASP A 120 7.20 10.52 4.83
C ASP A 120 8.64 11.01 5.06
N GLU A 121 9.51 10.08 5.43
CA GLU A 121 10.94 10.31 5.49
C GLU A 121 11.55 10.39 4.09
N ILE A 122 11.03 9.60 3.16
CA ILE A 122 11.56 9.47 1.81
C ILE A 122 10.86 10.47 0.89
N PRO A 123 11.59 11.20 0.03
CA PRO A 123 10.97 12.12 -0.90
C PRO A 123 9.99 11.43 -1.85
N PHE A 124 8.78 12.00 -2.00
CA PHE A 124 7.77 11.46 -2.90
C PHE A 124 8.20 11.48 -4.36
N LYS A 125 7.94 10.37 -5.05
CA LYS A 125 8.14 10.19 -6.49
C LYS A 125 6.86 10.45 -7.28
N HIS A 126 6.91 10.37 -8.61
CA HIS A 126 5.74 10.57 -9.46
C HIS A 126 4.64 9.53 -9.20
N GLU A 127 5.02 8.27 -8.95
CA GLU A 127 4.11 7.14 -8.75
C GLU A 127 3.25 7.32 -7.50
N PHE A 128 3.77 8.03 -6.50
CA PHE A 128 3.01 8.39 -5.32
C PHE A 128 1.74 9.16 -5.71
N PHE A 129 1.84 10.17 -6.58
CA PHE A 129 0.68 10.96 -7.00
C PHE A 129 -0.32 10.13 -7.82
N MET A 130 0.16 9.15 -8.61
CA MET A 130 -0.71 8.21 -9.32
C MET A 130 -1.48 7.31 -8.35
N ARG A 131 -0.82 6.74 -7.34
CA ARG A 131 -1.48 5.95 -6.29
C ARG A 131 -2.50 6.78 -5.53
N ILE A 132 -2.19 8.05 -5.24
CA ILE A 132 -3.12 8.97 -4.58
C ILE A 132 -4.37 9.18 -5.43
N ALA A 133 -4.22 9.44 -6.74
CA ALA A 133 -5.36 9.65 -7.62
C ALA A 133 -6.29 8.42 -7.70
N TRP A 134 -5.73 7.21 -7.65
CA TRP A 134 -6.50 5.97 -7.67
C TRP A 134 -7.16 5.63 -6.34
N SER A 135 -6.43 5.76 -5.23
CA SER A 135 -6.94 5.42 -3.90
C SER A 135 -7.88 6.48 -3.32
N PHE A 136 -7.80 7.72 -3.78
CA PHE A 136 -8.57 8.84 -3.22
C PHE A 136 -9.34 9.61 -4.32
N PRO A 137 -10.37 9.00 -4.93
CA PRO A 137 -11.05 9.56 -6.11
C PRO A 137 -11.80 10.88 -5.83
N LEU A 138 -12.11 11.19 -4.56
CA LEU A 138 -12.78 12.43 -4.16
C LEU A 138 -11.85 13.46 -3.49
N LEU A 139 -10.54 13.28 -3.58
CA LEU A 139 -9.57 14.14 -2.90
C LEU A 139 -9.64 15.59 -3.39
N LYS A 140 -9.75 16.52 -2.46
CA LYS A 140 -9.78 17.98 -2.71
C LYS A 140 -8.55 18.69 -2.17
N GLU A 141 -8.00 18.21 -1.05
CA GLU A 141 -6.85 18.80 -0.39
C GLU A 141 -5.82 17.71 -0.07
N LEU A 142 -4.59 17.92 -0.57
CA LEU A 142 -3.46 17.05 -0.33
C LEU A 142 -2.34 17.87 0.33
N HIS A 143 -1.99 17.52 1.56
CA HIS A 143 -0.83 18.06 2.25
C HIS A 143 0.27 17.02 2.27
N VAL A 144 1.48 17.44 1.86
CA VAL A 144 2.61 16.54 1.67
C VAL A 144 3.79 17.07 2.47
N PHE A 145 4.28 16.27 3.40
CA PHE A 145 5.43 16.58 4.25
C PHE A 145 6.57 15.61 3.95
N ASN A 146 7.68 16.14 3.43
CA ASN A 146 8.92 15.40 3.26
C ASN A 146 9.88 15.78 4.37
N LEU A 147 10.32 14.81 5.19
CA LEU A 147 11.33 15.07 6.21
C LEU A 147 12.74 15.19 5.60
N MET A 148 13.02 14.47 4.51
CA MET A 148 14.27 14.62 3.76
C MET A 148 14.09 15.47 2.49
N PRO A 149 15.07 16.31 2.14
CA PRO A 149 15.02 17.10 0.90
C PRO A 149 15.17 16.20 -0.34
N GLN A 150 14.50 16.56 -1.44
CA GLN A 150 14.58 15.83 -2.71
C GLN A 150 16.01 15.75 -3.28
N SER A 151 16.85 16.74 -3.03
CA SER A 151 18.24 16.79 -3.52
C SER A 151 19.13 15.66 -2.98
N SER A 152 18.77 15.04 -1.85
CA SER A 152 19.51 13.92 -1.25
C SER A 152 19.55 12.66 -2.14
N ILE A 153 18.55 12.48 -3.01
CA ILE A 153 18.43 11.31 -3.89
C ILE A 153 19.48 11.39 -5.02
N SER A 154 19.70 12.57 -5.59
CA SER A 154 20.65 12.77 -6.69
C SER A 154 22.11 12.46 -6.31
N ASN A 155 22.48 12.64 -5.03
CA ASN A 155 23.82 12.34 -4.56
C ASN A 155 24.07 10.84 -4.30
N LYS A 156 23.03 10.05 -4.06
CA LYS A 156 23.15 8.58 -3.93
C LYS A 156 23.22 7.84 -5.27
N LEU A 157 22.66 8.42 -6.33
CA LEU A 157 22.77 7.87 -7.69
C LEU A 157 24.19 8.02 -8.29
N ASN A 158 25.05 8.85 -7.68
CA ASN A 158 26.44 9.06 -8.11
C ASN A 158 27.47 8.30 -7.26
N SER A 159 27.05 7.57 -6.22
CA SER A 159 27.90 6.65 -5.48
C SER A 159 27.74 5.26 -6.07
N ASN A 160 28.83 4.73 -6.65
CA ASN A 160 28.98 3.36 -7.17
C ASN A 160 28.81 2.30 -6.07
N ASP A 161 27.62 2.16 -5.51
CA ASP A 161 27.29 1.02 -4.67
C ASP A 161 26.55 -0.02 -5.49
N ASN A 162 27.26 -1.12 -5.73
CA ASN A 162 26.77 -2.41 -6.19
C ASN A 162 25.81 -3.05 -5.16
N GLN A 163 24.81 -2.32 -4.69
CA GLN A 163 23.67 -2.94 -4.04
C GLN A 163 22.70 -3.36 -5.14
N LEU A 164 22.50 -4.68 -5.24
CA LEU A 164 21.41 -5.27 -6.00
C LEU A 164 20.12 -4.50 -5.68
N HIS A 165 19.73 -3.58 -6.54
CA HIS A 165 18.32 -3.39 -6.84
C HIS A 165 17.90 -4.69 -7.51
N SER A 166 17.52 -5.68 -6.68
CA SER A 166 16.70 -6.77 -7.18
C SER A 166 15.47 -6.10 -7.78
N THR A 167 15.39 -6.08 -9.10
CA THR A 167 14.20 -5.78 -9.85
C THR A 167 13.17 -6.84 -9.48
N ILE A 168 12.49 -6.64 -8.35
CA ILE A 168 11.38 -7.46 -7.94
C ILE A 168 10.28 -7.15 -8.94
N ILE A 169 9.99 -8.11 -9.81
CA ILE A 169 8.83 -8.05 -10.69
C ILE A 169 7.62 -8.32 -9.80
N GLU A 170 6.90 -7.26 -9.45
CA GLU A 170 5.66 -7.38 -8.69
C GLU A 170 4.49 -7.68 -9.65
N TYR A 171 3.67 -8.64 -9.26
CA TYR A 171 2.44 -9.01 -9.97
C TYR A 171 1.24 -8.34 -9.27
N PRO A 172 0.80 -7.15 -9.71
CA PRO A 172 -0.51 -6.65 -9.29
C PRO A 172 -1.59 -7.58 -9.84
N TYR A 173 -2.62 -7.85 -9.01
CA TYR A 173 -3.73 -8.80 -9.21
C TYR A 173 -4.58 -8.63 -10.51
N GLU A 174 -4.17 -7.78 -11.44
CA GLU A 174 -4.82 -7.56 -12.76
C GLU A 174 -4.05 -8.19 -13.94
N GLY A 175 -3.02 -8.99 -13.69
CA GLY A 175 -2.21 -9.60 -14.76
C GLY A 175 -1.29 -8.61 -15.46
N LYS A 176 -0.88 -7.52 -14.80
CA LYS A 176 0.17 -6.63 -15.33
C LYS A 176 1.54 -7.17 -14.87
N ILE A 177 2.58 -6.95 -15.67
CA ILE A 177 3.97 -7.22 -15.27
C ILE A 177 4.66 -5.86 -15.20
N ALA A 178 5.23 -5.56 -14.04
CA ALA A 178 5.91 -4.29 -13.80
C ALA A 178 7.32 -4.53 -13.23
N SER A 179 8.21 -3.58 -13.51
CA SER A 179 9.52 -3.45 -12.89
C SER A 179 9.67 -1.98 -12.51
N ASP A 180 9.61 -1.70 -11.21
CA ASP A 180 9.55 -0.37 -10.64
C ASP A 180 8.39 0.47 -11.22
N GLU A 181 8.71 1.62 -11.80
CA GLU A 181 7.78 2.62 -12.35
C GLU A 181 7.28 2.25 -13.76
N HIS A 182 7.76 1.12 -14.31
CA HIS A 182 7.53 0.76 -15.69
C HIS A 182 6.80 -0.57 -15.83
N CYS A 183 5.83 -0.57 -16.73
CA CYS A 183 5.07 -1.73 -17.14
C CYS A 183 5.67 -2.30 -18.42
N PHE A 184 5.70 -3.63 -18.49
CA PHE A 184 5.98 -4.32 -19.73
C PHE A 184 4.71 -4.32 -20.57
N ILE A 185 4.72 -3.54 -21.63
CA ILE A 185 3.68 -3.57 -22.65
C ILE A 185 4.20 -4.28 -23.88
N SER A 186 3.29 -4.92 -24.57
CA SER A 186 3.50 -5.44 -25.90
C SER A 186 3.21 -4.35 -26.93
N ASP A 187 4.15 -4.17 -27.83
CA ASP A 187 3.99 -3.32 -29.01
C ASP A 187 4.35 -4.19 -30.22
N HIS A 188 3.31 -4.65 -30.92
CA HIS A 188 3.40 -5.68 -31.94
C HIS A 188 4.13 -6.94 -31.44
N ASP A 189 5.28 -7.24 -32.02
CA ASP A 189 6.17 -8.38 -31.76
C ASP A 189 7.28 -8.05 -30.74
N THR A 190 7.29 -6.84 -30.19
CA THR A 190 8.26 -6.39 -29.17
C THR A 190 7.62 -6.20 -27.81
N VAL A 191 8.41 -6.33 -26.74
CA VAL A 191 7.99 -5.96 -25.40
C VAL A 191 8.78 -4.73 -24.97
N LYS A 192 8.07 -3.65 -24.67
CA LYS A 192 8.65 -2.37 -24.26
C LYS A 192 8.43 -2.17 -22.77
N LYS A 193 9.45 -1.65 -22.10
CA LYS A 193 9.36 -1.13 -20.75
C LYS A 193 8.97 0.34 -20.85
N ILE A 194 7.73 0.67 -20.50
CA ILE A 194 7.21 2.06 -20.52
C ILE A 194 6.69 2.43 -19.14
N PHE A 195 6.51 3.70 -18.84
CA PHE A 195 5.82 4.11 -17.61
C PHE A 195 4.42 3.50 -17.53
N CYS A 196 4.04 3.00 -16.35
CA CYS A 196 2.71 2.45 -16.08
C CYS A 196 1.62 3.53 -16.13
N LEU A 197 1.26 3.99 -17.32
CA LEU A 197 0.00 4.69 -17.59
C LEU A 197 -1.12 3.64 -17.70
N ASP A 198 -2.40 4.02 -17.84
CA ASP A 198 -3.59 3.15 -17.90
C ASP A 198 -3.62 2.13 -19.09
N HIS A 199 -2.49 1.55 -19.45
CA HIS A 199 -2.33 0.52 -20.45
C HIS A 199 -2.77 -0.83 -19.89
N HIS A 200 -3.67 -1.47 -20.62
CA HIS A 200 -4.33 -2.72 -20.24
C HIS A 200 -3.72 -3.94 -20.94
N ASP A 201 -2.39 -4.04 -21.01
CA ASP A 201 -1.80 -5.31 -21.41
C ASP A 201 -1.90 -6.29 -20.24
N ARG A 202 -2.48 -7.45 -20.56
CA ARG A 202 -2.68 -8.54 -19.60
C ARG A 202 -1.78 -9.70 -19.96
N TRP A 203 -0.96 -10.05 -19.00
CA TRP A 203 -0.06 -11.18 -18.98
C TRP A 203 -0.64 -12.29 -18.11
N ASN A 204 -0.39 -13.53 -18.51
CA ASN A 204 -0.78 -14.74 -17.80
C ASN A 204 0.49 -15.54 -17.51
N PRO A 205 1.09 -15.37 -16.32
CA PRO A 205 2.23 -16.16 -15.91
C PRO A 205 1.80 -17.62 -15.67
N THR A 206 2.56 -18.54 -16.22
CA THR A 206 2.48 -19.98 -15.96
C THR A 206 3.70 -20.41 -15.15
N THR A 207 3.80 -21.68 -14.78
CA THR A 207 4.91 -22.22 -13.97
C THR A 207 6.30 -22.01 -14.57
N GLN A 208 6.43 -21.77 -15.88
CA GLN A 208 7.72 -21.50 -16.53
C GLN A 208 7.67 -20.41 -17.60
N GLN A 209 6.51 -19.92 -18.03
CA GLN A 209 6.40 -18.99 -19.16
C GLN A 209 5.46 -17.84 -18.85
N ILE A 210 5.72 -16.69 -19.44
CA ILE A 210 4.85 -15.51 -19.37
C ILE A 210 4.11 -15.38 -20.70
N GLN A 211 2.78 -15.50 -20.68
CA GLN A 211 1.96 -15.46 -21.89
C GLN A 211 1.23 -14.13 -22.01
N ARG A 212 1.11 -13.58 -23.22
CA ARG A 212 0.18 -12.47 -23.50
C ARG A 212 -1.23 -13.04 -23.63
N ASN A 213 -2.18 -12.50 -22.86
CA ASN A 213 -3.56 -12.98 -22.90
C ASN A 213 -4.16 -12.82 -24.30
N LYS A 214 -4.92 -13.84 -24.75
CA LYS A 214 -5.69 -13.92 -26.00
C LYS A 214 -4.94 -14.20 -27.31
N GLU A 215 -3.60 -14.20 -27.33
CA GLU A 215 -2.85 -14.31 -28.61
C GLU A 215 -1.89 -15.53 -28.72
N HIS A 216 -1.81 -16.40 -27.71
CA HIS A 216 -0.87 -17.54 -27.68
C HIS A 216 0.60 -17.16 -27.95
N LEU A 217 0.98 -15.93 -27.57
CA LEU A 217 2.34 -15.43 -27.63
C LEU A 217 2.97 -15.46 -26.24
N CYS A 218 4.25 -15.83 -26.19
CA CYS A 218 5.06 -15.89 -24.99
C CYS A 218 6.14 -14.82 -25.03
N MET A 219 6.43 -14.25 -23.86
CA MET A 219 7.58 -13.39 -23.67
C MET A 219 8.86 -14.21 -23.87
N ASP A 220 9.71 -13.71 -24.75
CA ASP A 220 10.96 -14.32 -25.16
C ASP A 220 12.08 -13.28 -25.09
N THR A 221 13.33 -13.75 -24.99
CA THR A 221 14.50 -12.86 -25.01
C THR A 221 15.59 -13.40 -25.92
N ASP A 222 16.26 -12.50 -26.63
CA ASP A 222 17.50 -12.80 -27.36
C ASP A 222 18.76 -12.53 -26.52
N GLY A 223 18.59 -12.20 -25.23
CA GLY A 223 19.65 -11.82 -24.30
C GLY A 223 19.84 -10.31 -24.16
N ASN A 224 19.41 -9.51 -25.15
CA ASN A 224 19.52 -8.05 -25.11
C ASN A 224 18.16 -7.36 -25.10
N ASN A 225 17.14 -7.99 -25.70
CA ASN A 225 15.80 -7.43 -25.85
C ASN A 225 14.73 -8.44 -25.43
N LEU A 226 13.55 -7.91 -25.10
CA LEU A 226 12.33 -8.68 -24.87
C LEU A 226 11.42 -8.58 -26.09
N LYS A 227 10.87 -9.72 -26.50
CA LYS A 227 9.99 -9.84 -27.67
C LYS A 227 8.87 -10.84 -27.43
N LEU A 228 7.91 -10.85 -28.34
CA LEU A 228 6.81 -11.81 -28.35
C LEU A 228 7.00 -12.81 -29.48
N GLU A 229 6.95 -14.09 -29.13
CA GLU A 229 6.97 -15.19 -30.11
C GLU A 229 5.91 -16.24 -29.78
N LYS A 230 5.63 -17.15 -30.72
CA LYS A 230 4.80 -18.33 -30.41
C LYS A 230 5.38 -19.07 -29.21
N CYS A 231 4.50 -19.55 -28.35
CA CYS A 231 4.90 -20.31 -27.18
C CYS A 231 5.48 -21.68 -27.57
N TYR A 232 6.70 -21.98 -27.12
CA TYR A 232 7.37 -23.27 -27.28
C TYR A 232 7.88 -23.75 -25.92
N THR A 233 7.37 -24.88 -25.44
CA THR A 233 7.67 -25.44 -24.11
C THR A 233 9.15 -25.81 -23.92
N GLU A 234 9.84 -26.16 -25.00
CA GLU A 234 11.25 -26.54 -25.00
C GLU A 234 12.21 -25.35 -25.12
N LYS A 235 11.69 -24.17 -25.50
CA LYS A 235 12.53 -23.00 -25.78
C LYS A 235 12.99 -22.35 -24.48
N LYS A 236 14.29 -22.48 -24.18
CA LYS A 236 14.90 -21.99 -22.94
C LYS A 236 14.75 -20.48 -22.74
N SER A 237 14.79 -19.70 -23.82
CA SER A 237 14.67 -18.24 -23.77
C SER A 237 13.27 -17.73 -23.41
N GLN A 238 12.27 -18.61 -23.39
CA GLN A 238 10.92 -18.32 -22.90
C GLN A 238 10.70 -18.79 -21.45
N LYS A 239 11.74 -19.31 -20.79
CA LYS A 239 11.65 -19.82 -19.42
C LYS A 239 12.04 -18.74 -18.42
N TRP A 240 11.08 -18.33 -17.59
CA TRP A 240 11.23 -17.28 -16.59
C TRP A 240 11.08 -17.89 -15.20
N ILE A 241 11.91 -17.43 -14.24
CA ILE A 241 11.93 -17.87 -12.84
C ILE A 241 11.25 -16.80 -11.99
#